data_AF-A0A4Q2U1H0-F1
#
_entry.id   AF-A0A4Q2U1H0-F1
#
_cell.length_a   1.000
_cell.length_b   1.000
_cell.length_c   1.000
_cell.angle_alpha   90.00
_cell.angle_beta   90.00
_cell.angle_gamma   90.00
#
_symmetry.space_group_name_H-M   'P 1'
#
loop_
_entity.id
_entity.type
_entity.pdbx_description
1 polymer ?
#
loop_
_entity_poly.entity_id
_entity_poly.type
_entity_poly.pdbx_seq_one_letter_code
_entity_poly.pdbx_strand_id
1 'polypeptide(L)'
;MDSASLTLTPPDLPADDAAAAVDAPLDEPRFATEHGAAARVGHAAVPVLADLGFRLVRVKISAGSPTILQIMAERPDGTFTIDDCEAASKALSPVLDLDDPVTGEYRLEVSSPGIDRPLVRMSDFRRAMGHEAKVELAVPMDGRRRFRGFLHAVEGDALVIRRKDNKASEPDTVAVPIKDIGDAHLVLTDALIRESLRAQADAEAAEAAASPDAEPAEGAEPAAPAEARRGPGRFADRNKAKRAVPAGLQGSARPNPRSPAPRGR
;
A
#
# COMPACT_ATOMS: atom_id res chain seq x y z
N MET A 1 32.24 18.51 -4.18
CA MET A 1 31.42 17.29 -4.14
C MET A 1 30.06 17.72 -3.63
N ASP A 2 29.27 18.32 -4.51
CA ASP A 2 27.91 18.74 -4.18
C ASP A 2 26.97 17.56 -4.44
N SER A 3 26.38 17.04 -3.35
CA SER A 3 25.26 16.11 -3.42
C SER A 3 24.05 16.86 -3.95
N ALA A 4 23.86 16.83 -5.27
CA ALA A 4 22.62 17.23 -5.89
C ALA A 4 21.52 16.26 -5.46
N SER A 5 20.69 16.72 -4.52
CA SER A 5 19.41 16.10 -4.19
C SER A 5 18.54 16.09 -5.45
N LEU A 6 18.38 14.92 -6.08
CA LEU A 6 17.43 14.70 -7.16
C LEU A 6 16.01 14.80 -6.58
N THR A 7 15.48 16.01 -6.47
CA THR A 7 14.04 16.22 -6.39
C THR A 7 13.47 15.80 -7.74
N LEU A 8 13.01 14.55 -7.80
CA LEU A 8 12.31 14.01 -8.96
C LEU A 8 10.93 14.67 -9.01
N THR A 9 10.81 15.76 -9.78
CA THR A 9 9.52 16.39 -10.10
C THR A 9 8.60 15.33 -10.74
N PRO A 10 7.30 15.26 -10.35
CA PRO A 10 6.36 14.40 -11.06
C PRO A 10 6.41 14.69 -12.57
N PRO A 11 6.32 13.67 -13.44
CA PRO A 11 6.31 13.89 -14.89
C PRO A 11 5.23 14.89 -15.29
N ASP A 12 5.48 15.61 -16.36
CA ASP A 12 4.47 16.28 -17.17
C ASP A 12 3.43 15.22 -17.58
N LEU A 13 2.33 15.12 -16.82
CA LEU A 13 1.23 14.21 -17.13
C LEU A 13 0.46 14.80 -18.31
N PRO A 14 0.03 14.00 -19.30
CA PRO A 14 -0.86 14.50 -20.33
C PRO A 14 -2.12 15.08 -19.68
N ALA A 15 -2.55 16.26 -20.16
CA ALA A 15 -3.58 17.09 -19.52
C ALA A 15 -4.94 16.37 -19.33
N ASP A 16 -5.23 15.35 -20.14
CA ASP A 16 -6.50 14.61 -20.11
C ASP A 16 -6.55 13.51 -19.04
N ASP A 17 -5.41 13.03 -18.54
CA ASP A 17 -5.33 11.93 -17.55
C ASP A 17 -5.03 12.44 -16.11
N ALA A 18 -4.75 13.72 -15.95
CA ALA A 18 -4.48 14.35 -14.66
C ALA A 18 -5.80 14.73 -13.95
N ALA A 19 -6.31 13.83 -13.11
CA ALA A 19 -7.34 14.12 -12.10
C ALA A 19 -8.77 14.44 -12.61
N ALA A 20 -9.15 14.03 -13.81
CA ALA A 20 -10.58 13.90 -14.13
C ALA A 20 -11.21 12.84 -13.20
N ALA A 21 -12.46 13.05 -12.78
CA ALA A 21 -13.21 12.05 -12.00
C ALA A 21 -13.23 10.73 -12.79
N VAL A 22 -12.44 9.76 -12.32
CA VAL A 22 -12.31 8.47 -13.01
C VAL A 22 -13.63 7.73 -12.89
N ASP A 23 -14.31 7.51 -14.00
CA ASP A 23 -15.47 6.62 -14.06
C ASP A 23 -15.03 5.20 -13.69
N ALA A 24 -15.67 4.64 -12.65
CA ALA A 24 -15.24 3.45 -11.94
C ALA A 24 -16.46 2.56 -11.60
N PRO A 25 -17.20 2.07 -12.60
CA PRO A 25 -18.46 1.38 -12.37
C PRO A 25 -18.25 0.07 -11.60
N LEU A 26 -19.29 -0.38 -10.90
CA LEU A 26 -19.22 -1.57 -10.03
C LEU A 26 -18.93 -2.86 -10.82
N ASP A 27 -19.37 -2.92 -12.06
CA ASP A 27 -19.24 -4.05 -12.98
C ASP A 27 -17.99 -3.96 -13.87
N GLU A 28 -17.12 -2.96 -13.67
CA GLU A 28 -15.87 -2.87 -14.43
C GLU A 28 -15.03 -4.15 -14.27
N PRO A 29 -14.64 -4.80 -15.40
CA PRO A 29 -13.96 -6.08 -15.35
C PRO A 29 -12.61 -5.96 -14.66
N ARG A 30 -12.39 -6.83 -13.68
CA ARG A 30 -11.10 -7.02 -13.04
C ARG A 30 -10.27 -8.01 -13.83
N PHE A 31 -9.00 -7.74 -14.09
CA PHE A 31 -8.08 -8.80 -14.55
C PHE A 31 -7.74 -9.68 -13.35
N ALA A 32 -8.56 -10.70 -13.11
CA ALA A 32 -8.43 -11.60 -11.97
C ALA A 32 -7.19 -12.50 -12.10
N THR A 33 -6.36 -12.51 -11.07
CA THR A 33 -5.10 -13.28 -11.01
C THR A 33 -5.20 -14.46 -10.05
N GLU A 34 -6.35 -14.61 -9.38
CA GLU A 34 -6.62 -15.69 -8.45
C GLU A 34 -6.89 -17.01 -9.17
N HIS A 35 -6.49 -18.11 -8.53
CA HIS A 35 -6.71 -19.46 -9.03
C HIS A 35 -7.26 -20.36 -7.91
N GLY A 36 -7.86 -21.50 -8.29
CA GLY A 36 -8.34 -22.50 -7.35
C GLY A 36 -9.38 -21.97 -6.37
N ALA A 37 -9.16 -22.20 -5.08
CA ALA A 37 -10.09 -21.77 -4.02
C ALA A 37 -10.29 -20.25 -3.97
N ALA A 38 -9.23 -19.46 -4.17
CA ALA A 38 -9.34 -18.00 -4.17
C ALA A 38 -10.21 -17.49 -5.32
N ALA A 39 -10.12 -18.11 -6.50
CA ALA A 39 -10.98 -17.76 -7.64
C ALA A 39 -12.46 -18.07 -7.38
N ARG A 40 -12.75 -19.19 -6.70
CA ARG A 40 -14.13 -19.54 -6.30
C ARG A 40 -14.69 -18.54 -5.28
N VAL A 41 -13.89 -18.19 -4.27
CA VAL A 41 -14.26 -17.13 -3.31
C VAL A 41 -14.53 -15.82 -4.05
N GLY A 42 -13.66 -15.41 -4.98
CA GLY A 42 -13.86 -14.20 -5.76
C GLY A 42 -15.16 -14.22 -6.56
N HIS A 43 -15.48 -15.34 -7.21
CA HIS A 43 -16.73 -15.50 -7.95
C HIS A 43 -17.98 -15.36 -7.06
N ALA A 44 -17.96 -15.95 -5.86
CA ALA A 44 -19.04 -15.84 -4.88
C ALA A 44 -19.13 -14.43 -4.27
N ALA A 45 -18.00 -13.79 -4.01
CA ALA A 45 -17.93 -12.50 -3.32
C ALA A 45 -18.34 -11.31 -4.19
N VAL A 46 -18.06 -11.33 -5.50
CA VAL A 46 -18.36 -10.22 -6.42
C VAL A 46 -19.83 -9.77 -6.36
N PRO A 47 -20.84 -10.63 -6.56
CA PRO A 47 -22.24 -10.18 -6.54
C PRO A 47 -22.65 -9.65 -5.16
N VAL A 48 -22.22 -10.30 -4.07
CA VAL A 48 -22.53 -9.87 -2.69
C VAL A 48 -21.96 -8.48 -2.40
N LEU A 49 -20.72 -8.23 -2.82
CA LEU A 49 -20.07 -6.92 -2.67
C LEU A 49 -20.74 -5.86 -3.56
N ALA A 50 -21.13 -6.21 -4.78
CA ALA A 50 -21.79 -5.31 -5.70
C ALA A 50 -23.15 -4.82 -5.16
N ASP A 51 -23.92 -5.70 -4.51
CA ASP A 51 -25.20 -5.34 -3.86
C ASP A 51 -25.03 -4.31 -2.74
N LEU A 52 -23.84 -4.25 -2.12
CA LEU A 52 -23.47 -3.27 -1.10
C LEU A 52 -22.82 -1.99 -1.69
N GLY A 53 -22.64 -1.94 -3.01
CA GLY A 53 -21.94 -0.84 -3.67
C GLY A 53 -20.41 -0.92 -3.54
N PHE A 54 -19.87 -2.11 -3.30
CA PHE A 54 -18.44 -2.37 -3.21
C PHE A 54 -17.90 -3.11 -4.42
N ARG A 55 -16.64 -2.88 -4.72
CA ARG A 55 -15.85 -3.56 -5.75
C ARG A 55 -14.85 -4.48 -5.07
N LEU A 56 -14.80 -5.74 -5.50
CA LEU A 56 -13.73 -6.65 -5.11
C LEU A 56 -12.39 -6.17 -5.68
N VAL A 57 -11.36 -6.07 -4.84
CA VAL A 57 -9.99 -5.74 -5.24
C VAL A 57 -9.14 -7.01 -5.32
N ARG A 58 -9.10 -7.80 -4.23
CA ARG A 58 -8.25 -8.99 -4.13
C ARG A 58 -8.85 -10.03 -3.19
N VAL A 59 -8.68 -11.30 -3.55
CA VAL A 59 -8.81 -12.43 -2.63
C VAL A 59 -7.45 -13.09 -2.45
N LYS A 60 -7.06 -13.34 -1.20
CA LYS A 60 -5.81 -14.03 -0.88
C LYS A 60 -6.04 -15.05 0.22
N ILE A 61 -5.63 -16.29 -0.05
CA ILE A 61 -5.59 -17.35 0.97
C ILE A 61 -4.13 -17.51 1.40
N SER A 62 -3.87 -17.29 2.69
CA SER A 62 -2.54 -17.48 3.28
C SER A 62 -2.57 -18.71 4.17
N ALA A 63 -1.81 -19.74 3.78
CA ALA A 63 -1.65 -20.95 4.60
C ALA A 63 -0.92 -20.60 5.91
N GLY A 64 -1.43 -21.12 7.02
CA GLY A 64 -0.91 -20.84 8.35
C GLY A 64 -1.69 -21.61 9.41
N SER A 65 -1.44 -21.27 10.68
CA SER A 65 -2.25 -21.75 11.81
C SER A 65 -2.68 -20.54 12.64
N PRO A 66 -3.89 -19.99 12.43
CA PRO A 66 -4.90 -20.44 11.47
C PRO A 66 -4.61 -20.01 10.02
N THR A 67 -5.28 -20.65 9.05
CA THR A 67 -5.36 -20.17 7.66
C THR A 67 -6.10 -18.83 7.62
N ILE A 68 -5.66 -17.91 6.77
CA ILE A 68 -6.30 -16.59 6.62
C ILE A 68 -6.90 -16.48 5.22
N LEU A 69 -8.20 -16.19 5.14
CA LEU A 69 -8.89 -15.76 3.94
C LEU A 69 -9.05 -14.24 3.97
N GLN A 70 -8.22 -13.54 3.19
CA GLN A 70 -8.28 -12.09 3.08
C GLN A 70 -9.08 -11.67 1.84
N ILE A 71 -10.06 -10.80 2.02
CA ILE A 71 -10.85 -10.16 0.96
C ILE A 71 -10.66 -8.65 1.06
N MET A 72 -10.09 -8.05 0.02
CA MET A 72 -9.96 -6.61 -0.11
C MET A 72 -11.10 -6.06 -0.96
N ALA A 73 -11.80 -5.05 -0.46
CA ALA A 73 -12.88 -4.38 -1.17
C ALA A 73 -12.84 -2.86 -0.93
N GLU A 74 -13.56 -2.11 -1.76
CA GLU A 74 -13.69 -0.66 -1.66
C GLU A 74 -14.89 -0.17 -2.48
N ARG A 75 -15.32 1.06 -2.27
CA ARG A 75 -16.28 1.76 -3.13
C ARG A 75 -15.62 2.18 -4.45
N PRO A 76 -16.42 2.53 -5.49
CA PRO A 76 -15.93 3.14 -6.72
C PRO A 76 -14.97 4.31 -6.53
N ASP A 77 -15.20 5.13 -5.50
CA ASP A 77 -14.38 6.29 -5.17
C ASP A 77 -13.13 5.92 -4.34
N GLY A 78 -12.86 4.63 -4.10
CA GLY A 78 -11.70 4.15 -3.36
C GLY A 78 -11.84 4.20 -1.84
N THR A 79 -12.96 4.70 -1.31
CA THR A 79 -13.22 4.72 0.13
C THR A 79 -13.69 3.35 0.63
N PHE A 80 -13.37 3.03 1.89
CA PHE A 80 -13.84 1.82 2.56
C PHE A 80 -13.66 1.97 4.07
N THR A 81 -14.76 2.22 4.79
CA THR A 81 -14.75 2.49 6.24
C THR A 81 -14.70 1.21 7.07
N ILE A 82 -14.62 1.36 8.40
CA ILE A 82 -14.74 0.22 9.32
C ILE A 82 -16.15 -0.39 9.25
N ASP A 83 -17.17 0.44 9.15
CA ASP A 83 -18.56 0.01 8.98
C ASP A 83 -18.76 -0.75 7.67
N ASP A 84 -18.09 -0.32 6.59
CA ASP A 84 -18.08 -1.03 5.31
C ASP A 84 -17.44 -2.43 5.45
N CYS A 85 -16.35 -2.55 6.23
CA CYS A 85 -15.72 -3.83 6.53
C CYS A 85 -16.67 -4.76 7.29
N GLU A 86 -17.39 -4.24 8.29
CA GLU A 86 -18.37 -5.01 9.06
C GLU A 86 -19.53 -5.46 8.18
N ALA A 87 -20.10 -4.57 7.37
CA ALA A 87 -21.19 -4.86 6.46
C ALA A 87 -20.81 -5.94 5.44
N ALA A 88 -19.64 -5.81 4.81
CA ALA A 88 -19.12 -6.80 3.87
C ALA A 88 -18.85 -8.15 4.54
N SER A 89 -18.24 -8.16 5.73
CA SER A 89 -17.97 -9.40 6.48
C SER A 89 -19.25 -10.16 6.84
N LYS A 90 -20.28 -9.45 7.32
CA LYS A 90 -21.60 -10.04 7.65
C LYS A 90 -22.32 -10.59 6.42
N ALA A 91 -22.23 -9.90 5.28
CA ALA A 91 -22.87 -10.32 4.05
C ALA A 91 -22.16 -11.51 3.39
N LEU A 92 -20.83 -11.56 3.44
CA LEU A 92 -20.02 -12.61 2.81
C LEU A 92 -20.05 -13.92 3.58
N SER A 93 -20.01 -13.88 4.91
CA SER A 93 -19.95 -15.07 5.78
C SER A 93 -20.95 -16.18 5.39
N PRO A 94 -22.28 -15.93 5.30
CA PRO A 94 -23.24 -16.99 5.00
C PRO A 94 -23.07 -17.59 3.58
N VAL A 95 -22.61 -16.80 2.62
CA VAL A 95 -22.37 -17.28 1.25
C VAL A 95 -21.13 -18.17 1.21
N LEU A 96 -20.07 -17.76 1.91
CA LEU A 96 -18.83 -18.54 2.00
C LEU A 96 -19.00 -19.83 2.81
N ASP A 97 -19.87 -19.83 3.83
CA ASP A 97 -20.22 -21.02 4.61
C ASP A 97 -21.03 -22.03 3.78
N LEU A 98 -21.88 -21.56 2.87
CA LEU A 98 -22.69 -22.41 2.00
C LEU A 98 -21.88 -22.99 0.84
N ASP A 99 -21.09 -22.15 0.17
CA ASP A 99 -20.28 -22.57 -0.99
C ASP A 99 -19.02 -23.37 -0.57
N ASP A 100 -18.59 -23.24 0.69
CA ASP A 100 -17.40 -23.83 1.31
C ASP A 100 -16.18 -23.94 0.37
N PRO A 101 -15.70 -22.81 -0.20
CA PRO A 101 -14.65 -22.86 -1.21
C PRO A 101 -13.25 -23.12 -0.62
N VAL A 102 -13.05 -22.98 0.68
CA VAL A 102 -11.74 -23.09 1.35
C VAL A 102 -11.74 -24.31 2.26
N THR A 103 -10.83 -25.26 2.01
CA THR A 103 -10.77 -26.48 2.82
C THR A 103 -10.24 -26.20 4.23
N GLY A 104 -11.00 -26.62 5.24
CA GLY A 104 -10.62 -26.55 6.65
C GLY A 104 -10.93 -25.19 7.28
N GLU A 105 -10.58 -25.04 8.55
CA GLU A 105 -10.86 -23.80 9.28
C GLU A 105 -9.99 -22.64 8.77
N TYR A 106 -10.60 -21.47 8.65
CA TYR A 106 -9.93 -20.23 8.29
C TYR A 106 -10.48 -19.05 9.09
N ARG A 107 -9.68 -17.98 9.18
CA ARG A 107 -10.12 -16.67 9.65
C ARG A 107 -10.43 -15.78 8.45
N LEU A 108 -11.65 -15.25 8.36
CA LEU A 108 -12.03 -14.25 7.38
C LEU A 108 -11.50 -12.87 7.80
N GLU A 109 -10.79 -12.20 6.90
CA GLU A 109 -10.32 -10.82 7.05
C GLU A 109 -10.84 -9.98 5.89
N VAL A 110 -11.66 -8.97 6.19
CA VAL A 110 -12.15 -8.01 5.20
C VAL A 110 -11.46 -6.67 5.44
N SER A 111 -10.89 -6.07 4.39
CA SER A 111 -10.16 -4.81 4.52
C SER A 111 -10.22 -3.96 3.25
N SER A 112 -9.81 -2.71 3.36
CA SER A 112 -9.41 -1.92 2.19
C SER A 112 -8.03 -2.37 1.66
N PRO A 113 -7.64 -1.98 0.44
CA PRO A 113 -6.30 -2.31 -0.08
C PRO A 113 -5.17 -1.47 0.53
N GLY A 114 -5.46 -0.29 1.07
CA GLY A 114 -4.47 0.61 1.66
C GLY A 114 -3.50 1.23 0.65
N ILE A 115 -2.30 1.61 1.11
CA ILE A 115 -1.30 2.36 0.32
C ILE A 115 -0.55 1.51 -0.72
N ASP A 116 -0.30 0.23 -0.44
CA ASP A 116 0.30 -0.74 -1.38
C ASP A 116 -0.81 -1.37 -2.24
N ARG A 117 -1.61 -0.49 -2.86
CA ARG A 117 -2.87 -0.86 -3.53
C ARG A 117 -2.61 -1.73 -4.76
N PRO A 118 -3.22 -2.92 -4.86
CA PRO A 118 -3.27 -3.67 -6.11
C PRO A 118 -4.01 -2.87 -7.18
N LEU A 119 -3.45 -2.80 -8.38
CA LEU A 119 -4.10 -2.21 -9.56
C LEU A 119 -4.63 -3.37 -10.38
N VAL A 120 -5.95 -3.49 -10.48
CA VAL A 120 -6.64 -4.67 -11.02
C VAL A 120 -7.69 -4.34 -12.07
N ARG A 121 -7.85 -3.05 -12.38
CA ARG A 121 -8.79 -2.49 -13.37
C ARG A 121 -8.17 -1.32 -14.14
N MET A 122 -8.84 -0.91 -15.22
CA MET A 122 -8.46 0.28 -15.98
C MET A 122 -8.60 1.55 -15.12
N SER A 123 -9.70 1.67 -14.36
CA SER A 123 -9.92 2.80 -13.45
C SER A 123 -8.79 2.95 -12.43
N ASP A 124 -8.20 1.83 -12.00
CA ASP A 124 -7.13 1.83 -11.01
C ASP A 124 -5.88 2.49 -11.55
N PHE A 125 -5.52 2.19 -12.81
CA PHE A 125 -4.39 2.83 -13.47
C PHE A 125 -4.62 4.32 -13.65
N ARG A 126 -5.79 4.73 -14.17
CA ARG A 126 -6.11 6.15 -14.36
C ARG A 126 -6.02 6.95 -13.07
N ARG A 127 -6.54 6.41 -11.98
CA ARG A 127 -6.44 7.04 -10.65
C ARG A 127 -5.01 7.16 -10.16
N ALA A 128 -4.17 6.19 -10.51
CA ALA A 128 -2.79 6.10 -10.07
C ALA A 128 -1.80 6.87 -10.97
N MET A 129 -2.27 7.65 -11.95
CA MET A 129 -1.41 8.42 -12.85
C MET A 129 -0.45 9.32 -12.07
N GLY A 130 0.81 9.33 -12.50
CA GLY A 130 1.89 10.06 -11.83
C GLY A 130 2.53 9.32 -10.66
N HIS A 131 1.93 8.23 -10.16
CA HIS A 131 2.55 7.41 -9.12
C HIS A 131 3.50 6.37 -9.68
N GLU A 132 4.45 5.96 -8.84
CA GLU A 132 5.35 4.86 -9.15
C GLU A 132 4.64 3.53 -8.88
N ALA A 133 4.72 2.59 -9.83
CA ALA A 133 4.15 1.26 -9.72
C ALA A 133 5.15 0.19 -10.16
N LYS A 134 4.94 -1.03 -9.69
CA LYS A 134 5.53 -2.25 -10.26
C LYS A 134 4.45 -2.99 -11.03
N VAL A 135 4.78 -3.42 -12.24
CA VAL A 135 3.90 -4.16 -13.14
C VAL A 135 4.63 -5.43 -13.57
N GLU A 136 4.01 -6.58 -13.34
CA GLU A 136 4.46 -7.89 -13.81
C GLU A 136 3.49 -8.43 -14.86
N LEU A 137 4.01 -8.81 -16.02
CA LEU A 137 3.23 -9.38 -17.10
C LEU A 137 3.07 -10.89 -16.93
N ALA A 138 1.85 -11.35 -17.20
CA ALA A 138 1.55 -12.77 -17.39
C ALA A 138 2.26 -13.30 -18.65
N VAL A 139 2.24 -12.51 -19.72
CA VAL A 139 2.94 -12.81 -20.98
C VAL A 139 4.13 -11.85 -21.15
N PRO A 140 5.37 -12.35 -21.29
CA PRO A 140 6.53 -11.48 -21.49
C PRO A 140 6.40 -10.63 -22.76
N MET A 141 6.78 -9.35 -22.67
CA MET A 141 6.91 -8.45 -23.81
C MET A 141 8.40 -8.20 -24.06
N ASP A 142 8.87 -8.50 -25.27
CA ASP A 142 10.29 -8.40 -25.66
C ASP A 142 11.24 -9.10 -24.67
N GLY A 143 10.82 -10.27 -24.17
CA GLY A 143 11.60 -11.05 -23.19
C GLY A 143 11.62 -10.46 -21.77
N ARG A 144 10.93 -9.34 -21.53
CA ARG A 144 10.81 -8.67 -20.23
C ARG A 144 9.42 -8.88 -19.63
N ARG A 145 9.38 -9.27 -18.35
CA ARG A 145 8.13 -9.46 -17.59
C ARG A 145 7.87 -8.37 -16.56
N ARG A 146 8.91 -7.71 -16.06
CA ARG A 146 8.80 -6.80 -14.91
C ARG A 146 9.14 -5.38 -15.32
N PHE A 147 8.23 -4.47 -15.05
CA PHE A 147 8.36 -3.05 -15.30
C PHE A 147 8.21 -2.30 -13.98
N ARG A 148 9.03 -1.28 -13.80
CA ARG A 148 8.94 -0.37 -12.66
C ARG A 148 9.15 1.04 -13.15
N GLY A 149 8.24 1.93 -12.79
CA GLY A 149 8.23 3.28 -13.31
C GLY A 149 7.02 4.06 -12.88
N PHE A 150 6.89 5.27 -13.43
CA PHE A 150 5.72 6.11 -13.22
C PHE A 150 4.63 5.74 -14.22
N LEU A 151 3.41 5.61 -13.74
CA LEU A 151 2.25 5.49 -14.62
C LEU A 151 2.06 6.83 -15.33
N HIS A 152 2.19 6.84 -16.65
CA HIS A 152 2.30 8.08 -17.42
C HIS A 152 1.00 8.41 -18.16
N ALA A 153 0.38 7.42 -18.79
CA ALA A 153 -0.87 7.58 -19.53
C ALA A 153 -1.59 6.23 -19.68
N VAL A 154 -2.87 6.30 -20.04
CA VAL A 154 -3.64 5.15 -20.54
C VAL A 154 -4.08 5.44 -21.97
N GLU A 155 -3.49 4.74 -22.93
CA GLU A 155 -3.78 4.93 -24.37
C GLU A 155 -4.58 3.73 -24.90
N GLY A 156 -5.90 3.90 -25.00
CA GLY A 156 -6.80 2.80 -25.35
C GLY A 156 -6.72 1.67 -24.33
N ASP A 157 -6.21 0.50 -24.75
CA ASP A 157 -6.04 -0.69 -23.90
C ASP A 157 -4.59 -0.89 -23.41
N ALA A 158 -3.73 0.12 -23.59
CA ALA A 158 -2.33 0.07 -23.19
C ALA A 158 -2.02 1.03 -22.04
N LEU A 159 -1.27 0.53 -21.06
CA LEU A 159 -0.67 1.31 -20.00
C LEU A 159 0.70 1.83 -20.44
N VAL A 160 0.89 3.14 -20.43
CA VAL A 160 2.19 3.77 -20.70
C VAL A 160 2.94 3.97 -19.38
N ILE A 161 4.12 3.36 -19.28
CA ILE A 161 4.98 3.42 -18.09
C ILE A 161 6.26 4.17 -18.44
N ARG A 162 6.58 5.23 -17.70
CA ARG A 162 7.90 5.88 -17.75
C ARG A 162 8.86 5.14 -16.83
N ARG A 163 9.74 4.34 -17.41
CA ARG A 163 10.71 3.47 -16.73
C ARG A 163 11.77 4.28 -15.99
N LYS A 164 12.21 3.78 -14.83
CA LYS A 164 13.34 4.35 -14.06
C LYS A 164 14.65 3.58 -14.26
N ASP A 165 14.58 2.41 -14.89
CA ASP A 165 15.69 1.46 -15.02
C ASP A 165 16.16 1.27 -16.47
N ASN A 166 15.76 2.17 -17.38
CA ASN A 166 16.19 2.11 -18.77
C ASN A 166 17.65 2.52 -18.93
N LYS A 167 18.33 1.89 -19.89
CA LYS A 167 19.61 2.40 -20.39
C LYS A 167 19.35 3.69 -21.19
N ALA A 168 20.32 4.60 -21.20
CA ALA A 168 20.22 5.86 -21.93
C ALA A 168 19.96 5.71 -23.44
N SER A 169 20.21 4.53 -24.00
CA SER A 169 19.97 4.20 -25.41
C SER A 169 18.54 3.71 -25.72
N GLU A 170 17.71 3.49 -24.70
CA GLU A 170 16.35 2.99 -24.84
C GLU A 170 15.32 4.08 -24.51
N PRO A 171 14.12 4.07 -25.12
CA PRO A 171 13.06 4.99 -24.76
C PRO A 171 12.77 4.89 -23.26
N ASP A 172 12.46 6.04 -22.67
CA ASP A 172 12.08 6.18 -21.27
C ASP A 172 10.67 5.67 -21.02
N THR A 173 9.80 5.72 -22.03
CA THR A 173 8.44 5.19 -22.00
C THR A 173 8.34 3.80 -22.63
N VAL A 174 7.41 3.00 -22.12
CA VAL A 174 7.00 1.72 -22.69
C VAL A 174 5.50 1.58 -22.59
N ALA A 175 4.85 1.16 -23.67
CA ALA A 175 3.43 0.83 -23.68
C ALA A 175 3.24 -0.67 -23.48
N VAL A 176 2.43 -1.05 -22.49
CA VAL A 176 2.15 -2.43 -22.13
C VAL A 176 0.64 -2.68 -22.27
N PRO A 177 0.20 -3.71 -23.03
CA PRO A 177 -1.22 -4.06 -23.08
C PRO A 177 -1.73 -4.45 -21.70
N ILE A 178 -2.83 -3.83 -21.25
CA ILE A 178 -3.38 -4.08 -19.90
C ILE A 178 -3.83 -5.53 -19.73
N LYS A 179 -4.33 -6.16 -20.80
CA LYS A 179 -4.68 -7.58 -20.83
C LYS A 179 -3.51 -8.53 -20.53
N ASP A 180 -2.28 -8.09 -20.74
CA ASP A 180 -1.08 -8.91 -20.53
C ASP A 180 -0.52 -8.73 -19.10
N ILE A 181 -1.08 -7.80 -18.32
CA ILE A 181 -0.70 -7.57 -16.92
C ILE A 181 -1.24 -8.70 -16.05
N GLY A 182 -0.33 -9.34 -15.32
CA GLY A 182 -0.64 -10.42 -14.37
C GLY A 182 -0.52 -10.01 -12.90
N ASP A 183 0.16 -8.92 -12.58
CA ASP A 183 0.16 -8.31 -11.25
C ASP A 183 0.60 -6.84 -11.36
N ALA A 184 -0.01 -5.95 -10.59
CA ALA A 184 0.41 -4.56 -10.51
C ALA A 184 0.08 -3.98 -9.14
N HIS A 185 1.01 -3.22 -8.57
CA HIS A 185 0.83 -2.54 -7.29
C HIS A 185 1.64 -1.24 -7.22
N LEU A 186 1.14 -0.30 -6.42
CA LEU A 186 1.82 0.96 -6.16
C LEU A 186 3.10 0.74 -5.35
N VAL A 187 4.12 1.53 -5.65
CA VAL A 187 5.34 1.58 -4.83
C VAL A 187 5.14 2.61 -3.73
N LEU A 188 5.40 2.20 -2.49
CA LEU A 188 5.39 3.07 -1.33
C LEU A 188 6.48 4.15 -1.46
N THR A 189 6.07 5.33 -1.92
CA THR A 189 6.91 6.53 -2.09
C THR A 189 6.43 7.64 -1.15
N ASP A 190 7.30 8.59 -0.82
CA ASP A 190 6.93 9.73 0.04
C ASP A 190 5.77 10.56 -0.53
N ALA A 191 5.69 10.68 -1.86
CA ALA A 191 4.59 11.36 -2.52
C ALA A 191 3.26 10.63 -2.27
N LEU A 192 3.26 9.31 -2.44
CA LEU A 192 2.08 8.47 -2.19
C LEU A 192 1.68 8.47 -0.71
N ILE A 193 2.65 8.44 0.21
CA ILE A 193 2.37 8.52 1.66
C ILE A 193 1.66 9.84 1.98
N ARG A 194 2.19 10.97 1.48
CA ARG A 194 1.58 12.29 1.75
C ARG A 194 0.17 12.41 1.19
N GLU A 195 -0.08 11.85 0.02
CA GLU A 195 -1.42 11.84 -0.58
C GLU A 195 -2.38 10.95 0.19
N SER A 196 -1.96 9.73 0.52
CA SER A 196 -2.79 8.79 1.30
C SER A 196 -3.17 9.37 2.66
N LEU A 197 -2.25 10.04 3.36
CA LEU A 197 -2.54 10.67 4.65
C LEU A 197 -3.52 11.84 4.52
N ARG A 198 -3.46 12.60 3.42
CA ARG A 198 -4.46 13.65 3.15
C ARG A 198 -5.82 13.06 2.86
N ALA A 199 -5.90 12.07 1.97
CA ALA A 199 -7.15 11.39 1.64
C ALA A 199 -7.80 10.74 2.86
N GLN A 200 -7.01 10.15 3.77
CA GLN A 200 -7.50 9.61 5.04
C GLN A 200 -8.06 10.71 5.94
N ALA A 201 -7.34 11.82 6.11
CA ALA A 201 -7.83 12.94 6.92
C ALA A 201 -9.12 13.55 6.35
N ASP A 202 -9.23 13.66 5.03
CA ASP A 202 -10.43 14.16 4.36
C ASP A 202 -11.62 13.21 4.51
N ALA A 203 -11.38 11.89 4.44
CA ALA A 203 -12.40 10.87 4.67
C ALA A 203 -12.88 10.86 6.13
N GLU A 204 -11.95 10.92 7.10
CA GLU A 204 -12.27 11.02 8.53
C GLU A 204 -13.09 12.29 8.82
N ALA A 205 -12.73 13.43 8.20
CA ALA A 205 -13.49 14.67 8.35
C ALA A 205 -14.90 14.58 7.75
N ALA A 206 -15.06 13.91 6.60
CA ALA A 206 -16.36 13.69 5.97
C ALA A 206 -17.25 12.75 6.80
N GLU A 207 -16.68 11.68 7.37
CA GLU A 207 -17.37 10.74 8.25
C GLU A 207 -17.82 11.40 9.56
N ALA A 208 -16.97 12.23 10.16
CA ALA A 208 -17.32 13.03 11.34
C ALA A 208 -18.47 14.01 11.06
N ALA A 209 -18.54 14.59 9.86
CA ALA A 209 -19.61 15.49 9.45
C ALA A 209 -20.94 14.77 9.14
N ALA A 210 -20.90 13.48 8.79
CA ALA A 210 -22.07 12.67 8.45
C ALA A 210 -22.73 11.99 9.68
N SER A 211 -22.12 12.06 10.85
CA SER A 211 -22.62 11.43 12.08
C SER A 211 -23.74 12.27 12.73
N PRO A 212 -24.94 11.71 12.99
CA PRO A 212 -26.11 12.46 13.48
C PRO A 212 -26.07 12.85 14.97
N ASP A 213 -25.08 12.39 15.74
CA ASP A 213 -24.90 12.70 17.18
C ASP A 213 -23.89 13.83 17.45
N ALA A 214 -23.66 14.72 16.48
CA ALA A 214 -22.89 15.94 16.70
C ALA A 214 -23.69 16.92 17.58
N GLU A 215 -23.59 16.78 18.90
CA GLU A 215 -23.87 17.87 19.83
C GLU A 215 -23.05 19.10 19.37
N PRO A 216 -23.69 20.24 19.08
CA PRO A 216 -22.96 21.42 18.67
C PRO A 216 -22.08 21.83 19.85
N ALA A 217 -20.77 21.81 19.65
CA ALA A 217 -19.82 22.38 20.60
C ALA A 217 -20.10 23.89 20.71
N GLU A 218 -20.93 24.28 21.67
CA GLU A 218 -21.07 25.68 22.07
C GLU A 218 -19.74 26.17 22.64
N GLY A 219 -19.13 27.11 21.91
CA GLY A 219 -18.20 28.10 22.46
C GLY A 219 -16.84 27.58 22.89
N ALA A 220 -15.92 27.40 21.94
CA ALA A 220 -14.49 27.44 22.22
C ALA A 220 -13.85 28.60 21.45
N GLU A 221 -13.54 29.69 22.16
CA GLU A 221 -12.62 30.72 21.68
C GLU A 221 -11.27 30.09 21.31
N PRO A 222 -10.55 30.63 20.30
CA PRO A 222 -9.29 30.04 19.85
C PRO A 222 -8.21 30.20 20.92
N ALA A 223 -7.87 29.09 21.60
CA ALA A 223 -6.72 29.01 22.48
C ALA A 223 -5.41 29.07 21.67
N ALA A 224 -4.51 29.97 22.08
CA ALA A 224 -3.17 30.15 21.54
C ALA A 224 -2.35 28.83 21.53
N PRO A 225 -1.38 28.67 20.61
CA PRO A 225 -0.67 27.40 20.43
C PRO A 225 0.17 27.05 21.66
N ALA A 226 -0.15 25.91 22.28
CA ALA A 226 0.59 25.35 23.41
C ALA A 226 1.95 24.82 22.95
N GLU A 227 3.01 25.27 23.63
CA GLU A 227 4.38 24.80 23.45
C GLU A 227 4.50 23.28 23.66
N ALA A 228 5.29 22.62 22.80
CA ALA A 228 5.52 21.18 22.82
C ALA A 228 6.08 20.71 24.17
N ARG A 229 5.24 20.05 24.97
CA ARG A 229 5.67 19.37 26.20
C ARG A 229 6.45 18.11 25.82
N ARG A 230 7.77 18.13 26.05
CA ARG A 230 8.62 16.93 25.98
C ARG A 230 8.14 15.92 27.02
N GLY A 231 7.70 14.75 26.55
CA GLY A 231 7.30 13.64 27.41
C GLY A 231 8.42 13.17 28.34
N PRO A 232 8.09 12.40 29.40
CA PRO A 232 9.06 11.95 30.38
C PRO A 232 10.01 10.95 29.70
N GLY A 233 11.20 11.43 29.34
CA GLY A 233 12.24 10.61 28.77
C GLY A 233 12.57 9.46 29.71
N ARG A 234 12.60 8.24 29.17
CA ARG A 234 13.10 7.00 29.82
C ARG A 234 14.61 7.04 30.11
N PHE A 235 15.24 8.19 29.95
CA PHE A 235 16.68 8.42 30.05
C PHE A 235 16.95 9.71 30.83
N ALA A 236 16.44 9.79 32.06
CA ALA A 236 16.89 10.78 33.02
C ALA A 236 17.65 10.08 34.17
N ASP A 237 18.91 10.51 34.29
CA ASP A 237 19.82 10.43 35.42
C ASP A 237 20.58 9.12 35.71
N ARG A 238 21.92 9.21 35.54
CA ARG A 238 22.75 9.50 36.72
C ARG A 238 24.13 10.02 36.34
N ASN A 239 24.33 11.29 36.66
CA ASN A 239 25.61 11.94 36.78
C ASN A 239 26.48 11.26 37.85
N LYS A 240 27.74 10.95 37.55
CA LYS A 240 28.79 10.90 38.57
C LYS A 240 30.13 11.30 37.97
N ALA A 241 30.45 12.58 38.15
CA ALA A 241 31.78 13.13 37.95
C ALA A 241 32.86 12.27 38.64
N LYS A 242 33.95 12.00 37.92
CA LYS A 242 35.24 11.61 38.51
C LYS A 242 36.33 12.53 37.98
N ARG A 243 37.10 13.05 38.94
CA ARG A 243 38.17 14.05 38.83
C ARG A 243 39.23 13.67 37.81
N ALA A 244 39.72 14.69 37.09
CA ALA A 244 40.92 14.62 36.27
C ALA A 244 42.17 14.40 37.14
N VAL A 245 43.13 13.63 36.62
CA VAL A 245 44.49 13.48 37.12
C VAL A 245 45.44 13.74 35.92
N PRO A 246 46.52 14.51 36.07
CA PRO A 246 47.23 15.13 34.95
C PRO A 246 48.24 14.22 34.23
N ALA A 247 48.78 14.77 33.14
CA ALA A 247 49.63 14.17 32.12
C ALA A 247 50.87 13.41 32.63
N GLY A 248 51.13 12.28 31.95
CA GLY A 248 52.45 11.63 31.90
C GLY A 248 52.56 10.30 32.65
N LEU A 249 52.20 9.19 31.99
CA LEU A 249 52.92 7.91 32.10
C LEU A 249 52.44 6.94 31.00
N GLN A 250 53.38 6.44 30.20
CA GLN A 250 53.16 5.44 29.16
C GLN A 250 52.95 4.04 29.79
N GLY A 251 52.09 3.23 29.19
CA GLY A 251 51.88 1.83 29.58
C GLY A 251 51.44 0.98 28.39
N SER A 252 52.32 0.05 28.00
CA SER A 252 52.35 -0.75 26.78
C SER A 252 51.23 -1.79 26.62
N ALA A 253 50.94 -2.10 25.35
CA ALA A 253 50.10 -3.19 24.87
C ALA A 253 50.62 -4.59 25.25
N ARG A 254 49.72 -5.56 25.48
CA ARG A 254 49.93 -7.00 25.23
C ARG A 254 48.62 -7.75 24.92
N PRO A 255 48.68 -8.90 24.20
CA PRO A 255 47.61 -9.37 23.32
C PRO A 255 46.75 -10.52 23.87
N ASN A 256 45.65 -10.76 23.14
CA ASN A 256 44.57 -11.70 23.38
C ASN A 256 44.97 -13.19 23.18
N PRO A 257 44.63 -14.12 24.09
CA PRO A 257 44.90 -15.55 23.89
C PRO A 257 43.70 -16.34 23.32
N ARG A 258 43.95 -16.91 22.14
CA ARG A 258 43.65 -18.28 21.67
C ARG A 258 42.19 -18.78 21.51
N SER A 259 41.94 -19.18 20.25
CA SER A 259 40.92 -20.08 19.72
C SER A 259 40.85 -21.46 20.41
N PRO A 260 39.68 -22.14 20.41
CA PRO A 260 39.61 -23.56 20.71
C PRO A 260 39.83 -24.45 19.46
N ALA A 261 40.54 -25.55 19.68
CA ALA A 261 40.91 -26.60 18.72
C ALA A 261 39.74 -27.59 18.41
N PRO A 262 39.85 -28.43 17.36
CA PRO A 262 38.74 -29.26 16.86
C PRO A 262 38.59 -30.58 17.64
N ARG A 263 37.36 -31.08 17.76
CA ARG A 263 37.09 -32.46 18.20
C ARG A 263 36.91 -33.34 16.96
N GLY A 264 37.73 -34.38 16.87
CA GLY A 264 37.61 -35.45 15.90
C GLY A 264 36.94 -36.70 16.47
N ARG A 265 36.57 -37.57 15.51
CA ARG A 265 36.05 -38.94 15.57
C ARG A 265 34.63 -39.16 16.08
#